data_AF-A0A8T1AKG2-F1
#
_entry.id   AF-A0A8T1AKG2-F1
#
_cell.length_a   1.000
_cell.length_b   1.000
_cell.length_c   1.000
_cell.angle_alpha   90.00
_cell.angle_beta   90.00
_cell.angle_gamma   90.00
#
_symmetry.space_group_name_H-M   'P 1'
#
loop_
_entity.id
_entity.type
_entity.pdbx_description
1 polymer ?
#
loop_
_entity_poly.entity_id
_entity_poly.type
_entity_poly.pdbx_seq_one_letter_code
_entity_poly.pdbx_strand_id
1 'polypeptide(L)'
;MEPPMAEVKPSHQKPLRLKVSPYEGKEGENIHFWVREVELAMDAALISTEQFRVAFALSNLSGRAKSWAYTREATTPGCFASWAQLCEQLRAAFLSANYEYRQRSRFLSCKQGKRELHEYIQEMRELTASLVGNPLHEHIKVTVFMDGLRVGPARTQLFRVQASTSKRRFKWPSMRSTAIARHARQHLRGQGALRRVRIAQPPVDLSPWNSGSPSSRTSTATAAEGWAI
;
A
#
# COMPACT_ATOMS: atom_id res chain seq x y z
N MET A 1 -44.79 -27.29 14.50
CA MET A 1 -43.48 -27.94 14.63
C MET A 1 -42.45 -26.96 14.12
N GLU A 2 -41.88 -26.17 15.03
CA GLU A 2 -40.81 -25.22 14.70
C GLU A 2 -39.49 -26.01 14.62
N PRO A 3 -38.67 -25.85 13.58
CA PRO A 3 -37.39 -26.55 13.50
C PRO A 3 -36.44 -26.00 14.59
N PRO A 4 -35.66 -26.86 15.26
CA PRO A 4 -34.73 -26.41 16.29
C PRO A 4 -33.68 -25.48 15.67
N MET A 5 -33.53 -24.28 16.23
CA MET A 5 -32.43 -23.37 15.91
C MET A 5 -31.12 -24.13 16.10
N ALA A 6 -30.43 -24.42 15.00
CA ALA A 6 -29.11 -25.00 15.03
C ALA A 6 -28.19 -24.10 15.84
N GLU A 7 -27.80 -24.57 17.01
CA GLU A 7 -26.78 -23.95 17.86
C GLU A 7 -25.50 -23.83 17.04
N VAL A 8 -25.17 -22.61 16.60
CA VAL A 8 -23.91 -22.33 15.93
C VAL A 8 -22.81 -22.49 16.97
N LYS A 9 -22.18 -23.66 16.98
CA LYS A 9 -20.99 -23.93 17.80
C LYS A 9 -20.00 -22.78 17.63
N PRO A 10 -19.56 -22.10 18.70
CA PRO A 10 -18.54 -21.07 18.59
C PRO A 10 -17.30 -21.73 17.98
N SER A 11 -16.88 -21.28 16.80
CA SER A 11 -15.58 -21.66 16.29
C SER A 11 -14.54 -21.13 17.28
N HIS A 12 -13.82 -22.01 17.98
CA HIS A 12 -12.68 -21.61 18.79
C HIS A 12 -11.60 -21.08 17.84
N GLN A 13 -11.65 -19.79 17.52
CA GLN A 13 -10.62 -19.14 16.74
C GLN A 13 -9.35 -19.12 17.57
N LYS A 14 -8.26 -19.65 17.02
CA LYS A 14 -6.96 -19.68 17.68
C LYS A 14 -6.35 -18.27 17.60
N PRO A 15 -5.94 -17.67 18.73
CA PRO A 15 -5.23 -16.40 18.72
C PRO A 15 -3.96 -16.49 17.86
N LEU A 16 -3.77 -15.50 17.00
CA LEU A 16 -2.57 -15.31 16.19
C LEU A 16 -1.70 -14.22 16.82
N ARG A 17 -0.42 -14.52 17.04
CA ARG A 17 0.52 -13.55 17.59
C ARG A 17 1.23 -12.82 16.45
N LEU A 18 0.74 -11.64 16.12
CA LEU A 18 1.39 -10.76 15.15
C LEU A 18 2.58 -10.03 15.80
N LYS A 19 3.66 -9.87 15.04
CA LYS A 19 4.79 -9.04 15.46
C LYS A 19 4.47 -7.58 15.16
N VAL A 20 4.52 -6.73 16.17
CA VAL A 20 4.38 -5.28 16.05
C VAL A 20 5.75 -4.65 16.18
N SER A 21 6.05 -3.65 15.34
CA SER A 21 7.26 -2.86 15.47
C SER A 21 7.13 -1.95 16.70
N PRO A 22 8.08 -1.97 17.65
CA PRO A 22 7.97 -1.13 18.83
C PRO A 22 7.95 0.35 18.49
N TYR A 23 7.09 1.13 19.14
CA TYR A 23 7.06 2.59 18.98
C TYR A 23 8.09 3.24 19.92
N GLU A 24 9.08 3.91 19.34
CA GLU A 24 10.15 4.56 20.10
C GLU A 24 9.79 5.98 20.55
N GLY A 25 8.84 6.60 19.85
CA GLY A 25 8.50 8.00 20.00
C GLY A 25 9.58 8.90 19.42
N LYS A 26 10.18 8.55 18.28
CA LYS A 26 11.16 9.38 17.57
C LYS A 26 10.49 10.43 16.69
N GLU A 27 11.21 11.52 16.40
CA GLU A 27 10.72 12.49 15.40
C GLU A 27 10.58 11.82 14.03
N GLY A 28 9.46 12.05 13.35
CA GLY A 28 9.15 11.43 12.06
C GLY A 28 8.52 10.04 12.15
N GLU A 29 8.50 9.41 13.32
CA GLU A 29 7.81 8.13 13.52
C GLU A 29 6.28 8.32 13.46
N ASN A 30 5.58 7.47 12.70
CA ASN A 30 4.15 7.63 12.46
C ASN A 30 3.32 6.88 13.50
N ILE A 31 2.94 7.58 14.56
CA ILE A 31 2.09 7.04 15.63
C ILE A 31 0.76 6.46 15.11
N HIS A 32 0.16 7.03 14.06
CA HIS A 32 -1.13 6.55 13.55
C HIS A 32 -1.01 5.18 12.89
N PHE A 33 0.13 4.89 12.26
CA PHE A 33 0.40 3.55 11.75
C PHE A 33 0.69 2.55 12.85
N TRP A 34 1.49 2.94 13.83
CA TRP A 34 1.74 2.06 14.97
C TRP A 34 0.44 1.71 15.71
N VAL A 35 -0.43 2.69 15.99
CA VAL A 35 -1.77 2.47 16.56
C VAL A 35 -2.55 1.46 15.74
N ARG A 36 -2.54 1.57 14.41
CA ARG A 36 -3.26 0.65 13.53
C ARG A 36 -2.67 -0.76 13.53
N GLU A 37 -1.35 -0.90 13.55
CA GLU A 37 -0.67 -2.19 13.64
C GLU A 37 -0.98 -2.89 14.97
N VAL A 38 -0.99 -2.12 16.06
CA VAL A 38 -1.35 -2.60 17.40
C VAL A 38 -2.81 -3.07 17.43
N GLU A 39 -3.76 -2.30 16.89
CA GLU A 39 -5.17 -2.70 16.79
C GLU A 39 -5.33 -4.03 16.05
N LEU A 40 -4.65 -4.19 14.90
CA LEU A 40 -4.69 -5.43 14.13
C LEU A 40 -4.09 -6.62 14.90
N ALA A 41 -3.02 -6.38 15.67
CA ALA A 41 -2.41 -7.41 16.51
C ALA A 41 -3.32 -7.78 17.70
N MET A 42 -4.02 -6.82 18.30
CA MET A 42 -5.02 -7.07 19.35
C MET A 42 -6.18 -7.90 18.81
N ASP A 43 -6.73 -7.54 17.65
CA ASP A 43 -7.81 -8.27 16.99
C ASP A 43 -7.38 -9.71 16.68
N ALA A 44 -6.20 -9.89 16.11
CA ALA A 44 -5.64 -11.22 15.80
C ALA A 44 -5.37 -12.06 17.05
N ALA A 45 -4.96 -11.42 18.15
CA ALA A 45 -4.72 -12.06 19.44
C ALA A 45 -5.98 -12.23 20.29
N LEU A 46 -7.16 -11.82 19.79
CA LEU A 46 -8.44 -11.85 20.51
C LEU A 46 -8.41 -11.09 21.85
N ILE A 47 -7.67 -9.97 21.90
CA ILE A 47 -7.55 -9.11 23.08
C ILE A 47 -8.73 -8.13 23.12
N SER A 48 -9.70 -8.43 23.98
CA SER A 48 -10.95 -7.67 24.08
C SER A 48 -11.04 -6.70 25.26
N THR A 49 -10.44 -7.04 26.41
CA THR A 49 -10.55 -6.19 27.61
C THR A 49 -9.62 -4.98 27.52
N GLU A 50 -10.10 -3.80 27.94
CA GLU A 50 -9.32 -2.57 27.90
C GLU A 50 -8.02 -2.68 28.70
N GLN A 51 -8.03 -3.39 29.83
CA GLN A 51 -6.85 -3.68 30.64
C GLN A 51 -5.78 -4.45 29.85
N PHE A 52 -6.16 -5.52 29.14
CA PHE A 52 -5.21 -6.27 28.32
C PHE A 52 -4.79 -5.50 27.07
N ARG A 53 -5.67 -4.67 26.50
CA ARG A 53 -5.29 -3.78 25.38
C ARG A 53 -4.23 -2.78 25.81
N VAL A 54 -4.41 -2.10 26.93
CA VAL A 54 -3.43 -1.15 27.48
C VAL A 54 -2.12 -1.88 27.79
N ALA A 55 -2.16 -3.01 28.50
CA ALA A 55 -0.96 -3.78 28.82
C ALA A 55 -0.21 -4.25 27.55
N PHE A 56 -0.93 -4.74 26.55
CA PHE A 56 -0.36 -5.15 25.27
C PHE A 56 0.28 -3.97 24.53
N ALA A 57 -0.40 -2.83 24.47
CA ALA A 57 0.14 -1.62 23.84
C ALA A 57 1.42 -1.11 24.54
N LEU A 58 1.41 -1.02 25.87
CA LEU A 58 2.58 -0.62 26.67
C LEU A 58 3.77 -1.58 26.45
N SER A 59 3.50 -2.88 26.28
CA SER A 59 4.55 -3.86 25.97
C SER A 59 5.21 -3.66 24.61
N ASN A 60 4.53 -2.96 23.69
CA ASN A 60 5.02 -2.61 22.35
C ASN A 60 5.58 -1.18 22.27
N LEU A 61 5.81 -0.52 23.41
CA LEU A 61 6.57 0.72 23.48
C LEU A 61 8.06 0.44 23.71
N SER A 62 8.91 1.29 23.15
CA SER A 62 10.35 1.29 23.38
C SER A 62 10.87 2.72 23.49
N GLY A 63 12.16 2.88 23.74
CA GLY A 63 12.82 4.19 23.75
C GLY A 63 12.12 5.23 24.63
N ARG A 64 11.94 6.43 24.06
CA ARG A 64 11.35 7.59 24.75
C ARG A 64 9.88 7.37 25.09
N ALA A 65 9.13 6.72 24.22
CA ALA A 65 7.72 6.41 24.44
C ALA A 65 7.52 5.51 25.66
N LYS A 66 8.38 4.50 25.83
CA LYS A 66 8.35 3.63 27.01
C LYS A 66 8.67 4.42 28.27
N SER A 67 9.79 5.15 28.31
CA SER A 67 10.17 5.94 29.49
C SER A 67 9.07 6.92 29.90
N TRP A 68 8.51 7.64 28.94
CA TRP A 68 7.39 8.56 29.17
C TRP A 68 6.17 7.87 29.78
N ALA A 69 5.75 6.73 29.23
CA ALA A 69 4.55 6.03 29.70
C ALA A 69 4.70 5.55 31.15
N TYR A 70 5.85 4.96 31.50
CA TYR A 70 6.09 4.48 32.87
C TYR A 70 6.27 5.61 33.87
N THR A 71 6.92 6.73 33.50
CA THR A 71 6.97 7.92 34.37
C THR A 71 5.57 8.44 34.65
N ARG A 72 4.71 8.49 33.63
CA ARG A 72 3.34 8.97 33.76
C ARG A 72 2.50 8.08 34.68
N GLU A 73 2.59 6.76 34.49
CA GLU A 73 1.92 5.78 35.34
C GLU A 73 2.41 5.85 36.81
N ALA A 74 3.70 6.13 37.03
CA ALA A 74 4.24 6.31 38.39
C ALA A 74 3.72 7.59 39.07
N THR A 75 3.55 8.68 38.32
CA THR A 75 3.01 9.95 38.86
C THR A 75 1.50 9.95 38.99
N THR A 76 0.80 9.18 38.17
CA THR A 76 -0.66 9.11 38.15
C THR A 76 -1.06 7.67 37.85
N PRO A 77 -1.15 6.82 38.88
CA PRO A 77 -1.56 5.42 38.70
C PRO A 77 -2.93 5.33 38.03
N GLY A 78 -3.07 4.44 37.05
CA GLY A 78 -4.32 4.29 36.30
C GLY A 78 -4.58 5.40 35.28
N CYS A 79 -3.56 6.17 34.88
CA CYS A 79 -3.72 7.23 33.88
C CYS A 79 -4.12 6.70 32.48
N PHE A 80 -3.97 5.40 32.24
CA PHE A 80 -4.40 4.71 31.02
C PHE A 80 -5.58 3.76 31.30
N ALA A 81 -6.79 4.30 31.45
CA ALA A 81 -7.98 3.48 31.73
C ALA A 81 -8.51 2.74 30.48
N SER A 82 -8.14 3.17 29.28
CA SER A 82 -8.56 2.56 28.00
C SER A 82 -7.52 2.74 26.90
N TRP A 83 -7.63 1.93 25.85
CA TRP A 83 -6.86 2.06 24.61
C TRP A 83 -7.02 3.44 23.98
N ALA A 84 -8.25 3.97 23.95
CA ALA A 84 -8.54 5.29 23.40
C ALA A 84 -7.81 6.39 24.17
N GLN A 85 -7.83 6.32 25.51
CA GLN A 85 -7.14 7.27 26.37
C GLN A 85 -5.61 7.18 26.23
N LEU A 86 -5.06 5.97 26.12
CA LEU A 86 -3.63 5.79 25.85
C LEU A 86 -3.24 6.41 24.49
N CYS A 87 -4.03 6.17 23.45
CA CYS A 87 -3.81 6.75 22.13
C CYS A 87 -3.84 8.28 22.15
N GLU A 88 -4.81 8.87 22.85
CA GLU A 88 -4.94 10.32 22.99
C GLU A 88 -3.71 10.92 23.70
N GLN A 89 -3.29 10.33 24.81
CA GLN A 89 -2.13 10.83 25.56
C GLN A 89 -0.82 10.64 24.81
N LEU A 90 -0.63 9.53 24.10
CA LEU A 90 0.55 9.33 23.25
C LEU A 90 0.59 10.36 22.11
N ARG A 91 -0.55 10.65 21.48
CA ARG A 91 -0.63 11.71 20.46
C ARG A 91 -0.29 13.07 21.05
N ALA A 92 -0.84 13.41 22.20
CA ALA A 92 -0.57 14.69 22.87
C ALA A 92 0.91 14.84 23.28
N ALA A 93 1.56 13.73 23.66
CA ALA A 93 2.96 13.75 24.09
C ALA A 93 3.97 13.78 22.94
N PHE A 94 3.68 13.11 21.82
CA PHE A 94 4.65 12.87 20.74
C PHE A 94 4.36 13.62 19.44
N LEU A 95 3.16 14.17 19.25
CA LEU A 95 2.85 15.01 18.09
C LEU A 95 3.05 16.49 18.41
N SER A 96 3.57 17.23 17.44
CA SER A 96 3.64 18.69 17.53
C SER A 96 2.22 19.31 17.54
N ALA A 97 2.03 20.42 18.24
CA ALA A 97 0.72 21.11 18.31
C ALA A 97 0.09 21.45 16.95
N ASN A 98 0.90 21.67 15.92
CA ASN A 98 0.45 21.96 14.55
C ASN A 98 0.47 20.72 13.62
N TYR A 99 0.58 19.50 14.17
CA TYR A 99 0.72 18.28 13.39
C TYR A 99 -0.46 18.07 12.43
N GLU A 100 -1.70 18.14 12.94
CA GLU A 100 -2.89 17.95 12.10
C GLU A 100 -2.97 18.98 10.99
N TYR A 101 -2.66 20.24 11.29
CA TYR A 101 -2.62 21.32 10.31
C TYR A 101 -1.57 21.02 9.21
N ARG A 102 -0.36 20.61 9.59
CA ARG A 102 0.72 20.25 8.66
C ARG A 102 0.31 19.09 7.76
N GLN A 103 -0.28 18.03 8.33
CA GLN A 103 -0.72 16.86 7.58
C GLN A 103 -1.89 17.18 6.64
N ARG A 104 -2.83 18.02 7.09
CA ARG A 104 -3.92 18.53 6.25
C ARG A 104 -3.39 19.36 5.10
N SER A 105 -2.45 20.27 5.35
CA SER A 105 -1.80 21.07 4.31
C SER A 105 -1.10 20.18 3.30
N ARG A 106 -0.30 19.21 3.76
CA ARG A 106 0.37 18.22 2.90
C ARG A 106 -0.62 17.42 2.06
N PHE A 107 -1.74 17.00 2.64
CA PHE A 107 -2.79 16.30 1.89
C PHE A 107 -3.32 17.16 0.75
N LEU A 108 -3.73 18.39 1.05
CA LEU A 108 -4.29 19.33 0.07
C LEU A 108 -3.30 19.69 -1.05
N SER A 109 -2.00 19.73 -0.74
CA SER A 109 -0.94 20.02 -1.71
C SER A 109 -0.33 18.77 -2.37
N CYS A 110 -0.80 17.55 -2.05
CA CYS A 110 -0.17 16.32 -2.51
C CYS A 110 -0.36 16.14 -4.02
N LYS A 111 0.75 16.01 -4.75
CA LYS A 111 0.79 15.80 -6.21
C LYS A 111 1.62 14.57 -6.53
N GLN A 112 1.20 13.77 -7.51
CA GLN A 112 1.96 12.61 -7.99
C GLN A 112 3.35 13.03 -8.48
N GLY A 113 3.44 14.14 -9.23
CA GLY A 113 4.72 14.62 -9.76
C GLY A 113 5.39 13.59 -10.67
N LYS A 114 6.68 13.31 -10.43
CA LYS A 114 7.46 12.30 -11.17
C LYS A 114 7.34 10.88 -10.58
N ARG A 115 6.68 10.72 -9.43
CA ARG A 115 6.60 9.47 -8.68
C ARG A 115 5.74 8.44 -9.37
N GLU A 116 6.04 7.18 -9.10
CA GLU A 116 5.19 6.08 -9.51
C GLU A 116 3.82 6.19 -8.86
N LEU A 117 2.81 5.65 -9.53
CA LEU A 117 1.43 5.79 -9.07
C LEU A 117 1.25 5.17 -7.68
N HIS A 118 1.93 4.06 -7.39
CA HIS A 118 1.83 3.37 -6.11
C HIS A 118 2.41 4.20 -4.96
N GLU A 119 3.53 4.90 -5.17
CA GLU A 119 4.16 5.79 -4.18
C GLU A 119 3.24 6.96 -3.83
N TYR A 120 2.63 7.58 -4.84
CA TYR A 120 1.64 8.65 -4.63
C TYR A 120 0.40 8.16 -3.88
N ILE A 121 -0.13 6.99 -4.25
CA ILE A 121 -1.27 6.38 -3.55
C ILE A 121 -0.92 6.06 -2.10
N GLN A 122 0.32 5.61 -1.86
CA GLN A 122 0.81 5.31 -0.52
C GLN A 122 0.90 6.58 0.33
N GLU A 123 1.54 7.65 -0.14
CA GLU A 123 1.59 8.91 0.62
C GLU A 123 0.18 9.45 0.90
N MET A 124 -0.74 9.35 -0.06
CA MET A 124 -2.12 9.77 0.17
C MET A 124 -2.84 8.92 1.23
N ARG A 125 -2.51 7.63 1.36
CA ARG A 125 -3.02 6.76 2.45
C ARG A 125 -2.47 7.20 3.80
N GLU A 126 -1.17 7.48 3.85
CA GLU A 126 -0.46 7.97 5.05
C GLU A 126 -1.08 9.25 5.57
N LEU A 127 -1.25 10.24 4.69
CA LEU A 127 -1.84 11.53 5.02
C LEU A 127 -3.29 11.38 5.47
N THR A 128 -4.07 10.46 4.87
CA THR A 128 -5.44 10.19 5.35
C THR A 128 -5.44 9.57 6.75
N ALA A 129 -4.54 8.62 7.02
CA ALA A 129 -4.44 7.94 8.31
C ALA A 129 -4.00 8.90 9.44
N SER A 130 -3.22 9.94 9.12
CA SER A 130 -2.87 10.97 10.09
C SER A 130 -4.00 11.93 10.46
N LEU A 131 -5.15 11.89 9.76
CA LEU A 131 -6.29 12.77 9.96
C LEU A 131 -7.49 12.03 10.61
N VAL A 132 -7.25 11.00 11.42
CA VAL A 132 -8.33 10.20 12.03
C VAL A 132 -9.19 11.00 13.01
N GLY A 133 -8.61 11.92 13.79
CA GLY A 133 -9.35 12.77 14.73
C GLY A 133 -10.19 13.86 14.04
N ASN A 134 -9.77 14.30 12.85
CA ASN A 134 -10.43 15.35 12.08
C ASN A 134 -10.41 15.02 10.58
N PRO A 135 -11.22 14.03 10.15
CA PRO A 135 -11.16 13.52 8.79
C PRO A 135 -11.71 14.52 7.77
N LEU A 136 -11.02 14.67 6.64
CA LEU A 136 -11.54 15.42 5.50
C LEU A 136 -12.80 14.77 4.93
N HIS A 137 -13.73 15.59 4.43
CA HIS A 137 -14.87 15.10 3.67
C HIS A 137 -14.43 14.30 2.44
N GLU A 138 -15.22 13.27 2.12
CA GLU A 138 -14.87 12.34 1.06
C GLU A 138 -14.70 13.00 -0.31
N HIS A 139 -15.56 13.97 -0.63
CA HIS A 139 -15.46 14.72 -1.88
C HIS A 139 -14.14 15.50 -1.97
N ILE A 140 -13.66 16.07 -0.85
CA ILE A 140 -12.36 16.77 -0.81
C ILE A 140 -11.24 15.77 -1.10
N LYS A 141 -11.26 14.60 -0.45
CA LYS A 141 -10.25 13.55 -0.68
C LYS A 141 -10.21 13.09 -2.13
N VAL A 142 -11.38 12.88 -2.72
CA VAL A 142 -11.54 12.49 -4.13
C VAL A 142 -11.01 13.59 -5.05
N THR A 143 -11.43 14.83 -4.89
CA THR A 143 -11.01 15.97 -5.73
C THR A 143 -9.50 16.16 -5.67
N VAL A 144 -8.92 16.26 -4.47
CA VAL A 144 -7.47 16.44 -4.28
C VAL A 144 -6.70 15.30 -4.92
N PHE A 145 -7.16 14.04 -4.76
CA PHE A 145 -6.49 12.91 -5.38
C PHE A 145 -6.51 12.98 -6.90
N MET A 146 -7.66 13.30 -7.50
CA MET A 146 -7.79 13.41 -8.96
C MET A 146 -6.95 14.55 -9.50
N ASP A 147 -6.97 15.70 -8.83
CA ASP A 147 -6.20 16.88 -9.22
C ASP A 147 -4.71 16.69 -9.02
N GLY A 148 -4.31 15.84 -8.07
CA GLY A 148 -2.93 15.49 -7.82
C GLY A 148 -2.34 14.45 -8.77
N LEU A 149 -3.16 13.68 -9.49
CA LEU A 149 -2.65 12.72 -10.47
C LEU A 149 -1.96 13.43 -11.64
N ARG A 150 -0.82 12.89 -12.08
CA ARG A 150 -0.16 13.33 -13.31
C ARG A 150 -1.08 13.06 -14.50
N VAL A 151 -1.04 13.95 -15.49
CA VAL A 151 -1.75 13.74 -16.76
C VAL A 151 -1.25 12.46 -17.42
N GLY A 152 -2.17 11.57 -17.75
CA GLY A 152 -1.83 10.27 -18.32
C GLY A 152 -2.99 9.28 -18.21
N PRO A 153 -2.74 8.01 -18.59
CA PRO A 153 -3.79 6.99 -18.67
C PRO A 153 -4.55 6.80 -17.36
N ALA A 154 -3.87 6.83 -16.22
CA ALA A 154 -4.51 6.68 -14.91
C ALA A 154 -5.54 7.79 -14.64
N ARG A 155 -5.16 9.06 -14.84
CA ARG A 155 -6.03 10.22 -14.66
C ARG A 155 -7.23 10.17 -15.62
N THR A 156 -6.98 10.05 -16.92
CA THR A 156 -8.03 10.01 -17.96
C THR A 156 -9.06 8.90 -17.68
N GLN A 157 -8.60 7.71 -17.30
CA GLN A 157 -9.49 6.60 -17.02
C GLN A 157 -10.25 6.77 -15.70
N LEU A 158 -9.71 7.49 -14.73
CA LEU A 158 -10.43 7.82 -13.50
C LEU A 158 -11.60 8.77 -13.78
N PHE A 159 -11.36 9.83 -14.57
CA PHE A 159 -12.39 10.78 -15.00
C PHE A 159 -13.51 10.10 -15.78
N ARG A 160 -13.17 9.18 -16.70
CA ARG A 160 -14.18 8.39 -17.44
C ARG A 160 -15.11 7.61 -16.50
N VAL A 161 -14.55 6.95 -15.48
CA VAL A 161 -15.32 6.15 -14.52
C VAL A 161 -16.15 7.03 -13.59
N GLN A 162 -15.64 8.19 -13.18
CA GLN A 162 -16.40 9.14 -12.37
C GLN A 162 -17.61 9.66 -13.16
N ALA A 163 -17.40 10.06 -14.42
CA ALA A 163 -18.45 10.57 -15.29
C ALA A 163 -19.53 9.52 -15.58
N SER A 164 -19.14 8.26 -15.82
CA SER A 164 -20.08 7.16 -16.10
C SER A 164 -20.88 6.72 -14.86
N THR A 165 -20.50 7.14 -13.66
CA THR A 165 -21.09 6.69 -12.39
C THR A 165 -21.82 7.84 -11.67
N SER A 166 -22.44 8.77 -12.41
CA SER A 166 -23.07 9.97 -11.83
C SER A 166 -24.18 9.69 -10.78
N LYS A 167 -24.63 8.43 -10.63
CA LYS A 167 -25.60 7.98 -9.62
C LYS A 167 -25.02 7.23 -8.40
N ARG A 168 -23.72 6.99 -8.27
CA ARG A 168 -23.13 6.41 -7.04
C ARG A 168 -22.13 7.37 -6.41
N ARG A 169 -22.27 7.63 -5.10
CA ARG A 169 -21.25 8.32 -4.29
C ARG A 169 -19.93 7.57 -4.42
N PHE A 170 -19.01 8.12 -5.20
CA PHE A 170 -17.65 7.60 -5.28
C PHE A 170 -16.96 7.81 -3.93
N LYS A 171 -16.44 6.72 -3.36
CA LYS A 171 -15.72 6.72 -2.09
C LYS A 171 -14.21 6.56 -2.33
N TRP A 172 -13.41 7.24 -1.53
CA TRP A 172 -11.97 7.22 -1.45
C TRP A 172 -11.35 5.80 -1.47
N PRO A 173 -11.86 4.80 -0.72
CA PRO A 173 -11.35 3.43 -0.82
C PRO A 173 -11.55 2.83 -2.23
N SER A 174 -12.72 3.04 -2.84
CA SER A 174 -13.04 2.52 -4.17
C SER A 174 -12.14 3.12 -5.25
N MET A 175 -11.92 4.43 -5.19
CA MET A 175 -11.14 5.13 -6.21
C MET A 175 -9.68 4.72 -6.21
N ARG A 176 -9.09 4.57 -5.02
CA ARG A 176 -7.71 4.07 -4.85
C ARG A 176 -7.55 2.65 -5.36
N SER A 177 -8.43 1.72 -4.95
CA SER A 177 -8.37 0.32 -5.40
C SER A 177 -8.50 0.20 -6.91
N THR A 178 -9.37 1.01 -7.52
CA THR A 178 -9.57 1.04 -8.97
C THR A 178 -8.35 1.62 -9.70
N ALA A 179 -7.64 2.58 -9.10
CA ALA A 179 -6.39 3.12 -9.64
C ALA A 179 -5.27 2.08 -9.60
N ILE A 180 -5.07 1.39 -8.47
CA ILE A 180 -4.05 0.34 -8.29
C ILE A 180 -4.29 -0.81 -9.27
N ALA A 181 -5.50 -1.38 -9.26
CA ALA A 181 -5.82 -2.56 -10.07
C ALA A 181 -5.67 -2.28 -11.57
N ARG A 182 -5.93 -1.05 -12.02
CA ARG A 182 -5.79 -0.67 -13.44
C ARG A 182 -4.35 -0.40 -13.85
N HIS A 183 -3.56 0.22 -12.97
CA HIS A 183 -2.14 0.41 -13.23
C HIS A 183 -1.40 -0.93 -13.32
N ALA A 184 -1.69 -1.86 -12.42
CA ALA A 184 -1.17 -3.22 -12.51
C ALA A 184 -1.51 -3.91 -13.85
N ARG A 185 -2.76 -3.73 -14.34
CA ARG A 185 -3.18 -4.27 -15.65
C ARG A 185 -2.48 -3.62 -16.83
N GLN A 186 -2.19 -2.32 -16.80
CA GLN A 186 -1.49 -1.62 -17.88
C GLN A 186 -0.02 -2.06 -17.96
N HIS A 187 0.64 -2.21 -16.80
CA HIS A 187 2.01 -2.71 -16.73
C HIS A 187 2.12 -4.14 -17.27
N LEU A 188 1.19 -5.03 -16.92
CA LEU A 188 1.13 -6.41 -17.45
C LEU A 188 0.88 -6.45 -18.97
N ARG A 189 0.06 -5.53 -19.51
CA ARG A 189 -0.17 -5.43 -20.96
C ARG A 189 1.07 -4.92 -21.71
N GLY A 190 1.84 -3.99 -21.12
CA GLY A 190 3.11 -3.51 -21.70
C GLY A 190 4.19 -4.59 -21.75
N GLN A 191 4.27 -5.44 -20.72
CA GLN A 191 5.21 -6.58 -20.70
C GLN A 191 4.81 -7.71 -21.67
N GLY A 192 3.50 -7.91 -21.90
CA GLY A 192 2.99 -8.86 -22.90
C GLY A 192 3.30 -8.46 -24.35
N ALA A 193 3.43 -7.16 -24.64
CA ALA A 193 3.81 -6.65 -25.95
C ALA A 193 5.30 -6.92 -26.27
N LEU A 194 6.18 -6.85 -25.26
CA LEU A 194 7.61 -7.16 -25.40
C LEU A 194 7.90 -8.66 -25.62
N ARG A 195 7.00 -9.57 -25.20
CA ARG A 195 7.13 -11.01 -25.48
C ARG A 195 6.63 -11.43 -26.87
N ARG A 196 6.02 -10.53 -27.66
CA ARG A 196 5.48 -10.85 -29.00
C ARG A 196 6.37 -10.40 -30.15
N VAL A 197 7.47 -9.69 -29.88
CA VAL A 197 8.49 -9.33 -30.90
C VAL A 197 9.71 -10.24 -30.76
N ARG A 198 9.51 -11.54 -30.97
CA ARG A 198 10.56 -12.46 -31.45
C ARG A 198 9.89 -13.77 -31.87
N ILE A 199 9.58 -13.86 -33.15
CA ILE A 199 9.79 -15.00 -34.07
C ILE A 199 9.35 -14.41 -35.42
N ALA A 200 10.29 -13.81 -36.14
CA ALA A 200 10.16 -13.69 -37.58
C ALA A 200 10.46 -15.09 -38.13
N GLN A 201 9.50 -15.71 -38.82
CA GLN A 201 9.76 -16.94 -39.55
C GLN A 201 10.68 -16.62 -40.73
N PRO A 202 11.73 -17.42 -41.02
CA PRO A 202 12.45 -17.28 -42.28
C PRO A 202 11.55 -17.75 -43.45
N PRO A 203 11.76 -17.25 -44.68
CA PRO A 203 10.94 -17.60 -45.82
C PRO A 203 11.18 -19.07 -46.21
N VAL A 204 10.09 -19.78 -46.49
CA VAL A 204 10.11 -21.12 -47.05
C VAL A 204 10.39 -21.00 -48.54
N ASP A 205 11.59 -21.41 -48.97
CA ASP A 205 11.90 -21.58 -50.39
C ASP A 205 11.31 -22.91 -50.89
N LEU A 206 10.54 -22.83 -51.96
CA LEU A 206 9.90 -23.95 -52.64
C LEU A 206 10.71 -24.25 -53.90
N SER A 207 11.44 -25.36 -53.93
CA SER A 207 11.81 -26.02 -55.20
C SER A 207 12.08 -27.53 -55.02
N PRO A 208 11.73 -28.39 -56.02
CA PRO A 208 11.79 -29.84 -55.92
C PRO A 208 13.05 -30.47 -56.58
N TRP A 209 13.46 -31.61 -56.02
CA TRP A 209 14.36 -32.68 -56.51
C TRP A 209 15.37 -32.41 -57.65
N ASN A 210 16.67 -32.64 -57.38
CA ASN A 210 17.45 -33.60 -58.17
C ASN A 210 18.66 -34.19 -57.40
N SER A 211 19.02 -35.40 -57.84
CA SER A 211 20.01 -36.39 -57.36
C SER A 211 21.47 -35.92 -57.16
N GLY A 212 22.19 -36.56 -56.22
CA GLY A 212 23.66 -36.53 -56.12
C GLY A 212 24.32 -37.34 -57.25
N SER A 213 25.60 -37.26 -57.61
CA SER A 213 26.86 -36.74 -57.02
C SER A 213 27.87 -36.59 -58.21
N PRO A 214 29.20 -36.53 -58.02
CA PRO A 214 30.08 -35.68 -57.20
C PRO A 214 31.07 -34.87 -58.08
N SER A 215 31.86 -33.95 -57.51
CA SER A 215 33.34 -33.89 -57.70
C SER A 215 33.98 -32.52 -57.40
N SER A 216 35.09 -32.58 -56.66
CA SER A 216 36.33 -31.81 -56.81
C SER A 216 36.44 -30.34 -56.33
N ARG A 217 37.27 -30.21 -55.27
CA ARG A 217 38.52 -29.41 -55.17
C ARG A 217 38.51 -27.93 -54.73
N THR A 218 39.46 -27.71 -53.79
CA THR A 218 40.37 -26.57 -53.56
C THR A 218 39.78 -25.27 -52.99
N SER A 219 40.15 -24.92 -51.75
CA SER A 219 41.19 -23.91 -51.38
C SER A 219 40.61 -22.49 -51.43
N THR A 220 40.82 -21.55 -50.50
CA THR A 220 41.90 -21.28 -49.55
C THR A 220 41.43 -20.17 -48.58
N ALA A 221 42.17 -20.02 -47.48
CA ALA A 221 42.30 -18.89 -46.54
C ALA A 221 41.82 -17.49 -47.01
N THR A 222 41.39 -16.56 -46.15
CA THR A 222 42.27 -15.80 -45.23
C THR A 222 41.45 -14.94 -44.25
N ALA A 223 42.10 -14.67 -43.11
CA ALA A 223 41.69 -14.00 -41.89
C ALA A 223 41.50 -12.46 -41.96
N ALA A 224 41.29 -11.91 -40.74
CA ALA A 224 41.51 -10.54 -40.27
C ALA A 224 40.26 -9.63 -40.29
N GLU A 225 39.63 -9.33 -39.14
CA GLU A 225 40.04 -8.44 -38.02
C GLU A 225 39.44 -7.03 -38.17
N GLY A 226 39.03 -6.44 -37.05
CA GLY A 226 38.76 -5.01 -36.96
C GLY A 226 37.64 -4.62 -36.01
N TRP A 227 37.88 -4.71 -34.70
CA TRP A 227 37.12 -3.92 -33.71
C TRP A 227 37.98 -2.72 -33.29
N ALA A 228 37.44 -1.51 -33.41
CA ALA A 228 37.94 -0.33 -32.73
C ALA A 228 36.74 0.53 -32.28
N ILE A 229 36.59 0.59 -30.95
CA ILE A 229 36.13 1.66 -30.05
C ILE A 229 35.05 2.62 -30.56
#